data_AF-A0A7C3H9M9-F1
#
_entry.id   AF-A0A7C3H9M9-F1
#
_cell.length_a   1.000
_cell.length_b   1.000
_cell.length_c   1.000
_cell.angle_alpha   90.00
_cell.angle_beta   90.00
_cell.angle_gamma   90.00
#
_symmetry.space_group_name_H-M   'P 1'
#
loop_
_entity.id
_entity.type
_entity.pdbx_description
1 polymer ?
#
loop_
_entity_poly.entity_id
_entity_poly.type
_entity_poly.pdbx_seq_one_letter_code
_entity_poly.pdbx_strand_id
1 'polypeptide(L)'
;MALTDKNKIVAFYTLETELADRFDTYLTQASDRVLDLIGQTKYDELDALPDTNPDRQRADLAESALALYYALPQLNLRITRLGGIVRSTGYEDSRTEIMNKFEADRYRGKLWTDAHNLLEKWIIREVNSENEYTSFTGPFSITAIVDEDGTAESTT
;
A
#
# COMPACT_ATOMS: atom_id res chain seq x y z
N MET A 1 -13.14 11.19 -4.20
CA MET A 1 -13.13 10.59 -5.55
C MET A 1 -11.81 9.86 -5.69
N ALA A 2 -11.74 8.72 -6.37
CA ALA A 2 -10.47 8.03 -6.57
C ALA A 2 -9.49 8.91 -7.39
N LEU A 3 -8.19 8.85 -7.10
CA LEU A 3 -7.15 9.56 -7.85
C LEU A 3 -6.98 8.98 -9.26
N THR A 4 -7.11 7.66 -9.37
CA THR A 4 -7.05 6.89 -10.61
C THR A 4 -8.45 6.50 -11.11
N ASP A 5 -8.52 5.99 -12.33
CA ASP A 5 -9.74 5.47 -12.94
C ASP A 5 -9.52 4.06 -13.53
N LYS A 6 -10.63 3.37 -13.86
CA LYS A 6 -10.58 2.01 -14.38
C LYS A 6 -9.83 1.89 -15.71
N ASN A 7 -9.84 2.93 -16.54
CA ASN A 7 -9.12 2.93 -17.82
C ASN A 7 -7.61 3.11 -17.59
N LYS A 8 -7.21 3.94 -16.62
CA LYS A 8 -5.81 4.09 -16.19
C LYS A 8 -5.24 2.77 -15.66
N ILE A 9 -6.00 2.01 -14.85
CA ILE A 9 -5.56 0.69 -14.38
C ILE A 9 -5.29 -0.25 -15.57
N VAL A 10 -6.24 -0.31 -16.51
CA VAL A 10 -6.11 -1.12 -17.73
C VAL A 10 -4.90 -0.71 -18.56
N ALA A 11 -4.64 0.60 -18.69
CA ALA A 11 -3.52 1.13 -19.44
C ALA A 11 -2.17 0.85 -18.75
N PHE A 12 -2.03 1.15 -17.45
CA PHE A 12 -0.78 0.96 -16.70
C PHE A 12 -0.33 -0.51 -16.67
N TYR A 13 -1.29 -1.43 -16.58
CA TYR A 13 -1.01 -2.86 -16.46
C TYR A 13 -1.34 -3.65 -17.73
N THR A 14 -1.61 -2.96 -18.85
CA THR A 14 -1.89 -3.59 -20.16
C THR A 14 -2.92 -4.72 -20.05
N LEU A 15 -4.07 -4.40 -19.43
CA LEU A 15 -5.17 -5.35 -19.21
C LEU A 15 -6.11 -5.38 -20.42
N GLU A 16 -6.96 -6.40 -20.50
CA GLU A 16 -8.10 -6.40 -21.41
C GLU A 16 -9.10 -5.32 -21.00
N THR A 17 -9.53 -4.47 -21.93
CA THR A 17 -10.49 -3.37 -21.69
C THR A 17 -11.83 -3.85 -21.13
N GLU A 18 -12.23 -5.09 -21.42
CA GLU A 18 -13.46 -5.72 -20.86
C GLU A 18 -13.42 -5.88 -19.34
N LEU A 19 -12.23 -5.80 -18.72
CA LEU A 19 -12.09 -5.89 -17.27
C LEU A 19 -12.32 -4.55 -16.58
N ALA A 20 -12.32 -3.42 -17.30
CA ALA A 20 -12.46 -2.09 -16.73
C ALA A 20 -13.67 -1.98 -15.79
N ASP A 21 -14.84 -2.46 -16.23
CA ASP A 21 -16.09 -2.38 -15.46
C ASP A 21 -16.10 -3.24 -14.20
N ARG A 22 -15.13 -4.15 -14.04
CA ARG A 22 -14.98 -4.96 -12.84
C ARG A 22 -14.14 -4.27 -11.76
N PHE A 23 -13.50 -3.14 -12.07
CA PHE A 23 -12.65 -2.42 -11.13
C PHE A 23 -13.38 -1.40 -10.26
N ASP A 24 -14.62 -1.03 -10.57
CA ASP A 24 -15.34 0.04 -9.85
C ASP A 24 -15.42 -0.22 -8.33
N THR A 25 -15.69 -1.46 -7.90
CA THR A 25 -15.69 -1.83 -6.47
C THR A 25 -14.29 -1.81 -5.84
N TYR A 26 -13.26 -2.19 -6.58
CA TYR A 26 -11.89 -2.27 -6.07
C TYR A 26 -11.18 -0.92 -6.04
N LEU A 27 -11.59 0.01 -6.91
CA LEU A 27 -11.15 1.40 -6.90
C LEU A 27 -11.55 2.09 -5.59
N THR A 28 -12.77 1.84 -5.12
CA THR A 28 -13.23 2.40 -3.83
C THR A 28 -12.35 1.87 -2.69
N GLN A 29 -12.11 0.55 -2.63
CA GLN A 29 -11.24 -0.05 -1.61
C GLN A 29 -9.78 0.44 -1.69
N ALA A 30 -9.28 0.67 -2.89
CA ALA A 30 -7.95 1.21 -3.11
C ALA A 30 -7.86 2.67 -2.62
N SER A 31 -8.84 3.49 -2.96
CA SER A 31 -8.93 4.90 -2.54
C SER A 31 -8.98 5.03 -1.02
N ASP A 32 -9.85 4.26 -0.36
CA ASP A 32 -9.93 4.19 1.11
C ASP A 32 -8.57 3.79 1.71
N ARG A 33 -7.89 2.81 1.11
CA ARG A 33 -6.57 2.38 1.58
C ARG A 33 -5.49 3.43 1.39
N VAL A 34 -5.49 4.17 0.28
CA VAL A 34 -4.55 5.28 0.07
C VAL A 34 -4.81 6.38 1.09
N LEU A 35 -6.10 6.73 1.31
CA LEU A 35 -6.53 7.68 2.32
C LEU A 35 -6.03 7.29 3.71
N ASP A 36 -6.14 6.02 4.10
CA ASP A 36 -5.60 5.52 5.37
C ASP A 36 -4.08 5.68 5.47
N LEU A 37 -3.35 5.49 4.36
CA LEU A 37 -1.90 5.51 4.36
C LEU A 37 -1.30 6.92 4.39
N ILE A 38 -1.88 7.87 3.64
CA ILE A 38 -1.30 9.22 3.48
C ILE A 38 -2.13 10.32 4.15
N GLY A 39 -3.34 9.99 4.59
CA GLY A 39 -4.30 10.92 5.18
C GLY A 39 -5.08 11.75 4.15
N GLN A 40 -6.27 12.19 4.56
CA GLN A 40 -7.18 13.00 3.74
C GLN A 40 -6.50 14.27 3.18
N THR A 41 -5.79 15.02 4.02
CA THR A 41 -5.15 16.28 3.59
C THR A 41 -4.19 16.04 2.43
N LYS A 42 -3.35 15.01 2.52
CA LYS A 42 -2.36 14.75 1.46
C LYS A 42 -3.01 14.20 0.20
N TYR A 43 -4.07 13.41 0.38
CA TYR A 43 -4.87 12.92 -0.72
C TYR A 43 -5.51 14.06 -1.52
N ASP A 44 -6.14 15.03 -0.85
CA ASP A 44 -6.76 16.18 -1.49
C ASP A 44 -5.73 17.08 -2.20
N GLU A 45 -4.54 17.25 -1.60
CA GLU A 45 -3.42 17.96 -2.25
C GLU A 45 -3.02 17.28 -3.56
N LEU A 46 -2.90 15.94 -3.57
CA LEU A 46 -2.55 15.19 -4.76
C LEU A 46 -3.69 15.23 -5.79
N ASP A 47 -4.95 15.17 -5.35
CA ASP A 47 -6.11 15.23 -6.25
C ASP A 47 -6.23 16.58 -6.98
N ALA A 48 -5.79 17.67 -6.33
CA ALA A 48 -5.76 19.00 -6.93
C ALA A 48 -4.64 19.20 -7.96
N LEU A 49 -3.63 18.32 -7.99
CA LEU A 49 -2.53 18.42 -8.96
C LEU A 49 -2.97 17.91 -10.34
N PRO A 50 -2.43 18.49 -11.43
CA PRO A 50 -2.72 18.02 -12.78
C PRO A 50 -2.17 16.61 -13.02
N ASP A 51 -2.82 15.84 -13.90
CA ASP A 51 -2.43 14.48 -14.30
C ASP A 51 -1.01 14.36 -14.91
N THR A 52 -0.40 15.47 -15.29
CA THR A 52 0.99 15.53 -15.77
C THR A 52 2.01 15.67 -14.64
N ASN A 53 1.57 15.96 -13.42
CA ASN A 53 2.44 16.11 -12.27
C ASN A 53 3.00 14.74 -11.85
N PRO A 54 4.32 14.59 -11.65
CA PRO A 54 4.93 13.31 -11.31
C PRO A 54 4.45 12.75 -9.97
N ASP A 55 4.08 13.60 -9.01
CA ASP A 55 3.56 13.17 -7.72
C ASP A 55 2.12 12.67 -7.84
N ARG A 56 1.28 13.33 -8.64
CA ARG A 56 -0.07 12.83 -9.01
C ARG A 56 0.03 11.49 -9.72
N GLN A 57 0.89 11.37 -10.73
CA GLN A 57 1.08 10.12 -11.47
C GLN A 57 1.56 8.97 -10.57
N ARG A 58 2.42 9.25 -9.59
CA ARG A 58 2.86 8.25 -8.60
C ARG A 58 1.71 7.80 -7.72
N ALA A 59 0.86 8.74 -7.27
CA ALA A 59 -0.31 8.42 -6.46
C ALA A 59 -1.36 7.63 -7.27
N ASP A 60 -1.62 8.01 -8.52
CA ASP A 60 -2.48 7.26 -9.46
C ASP A 60 -1.97 5.83 -9.66
N LEU A 61 -0.66 5.66 -9.85
CA LEU A 61 -0.06 4.34 -10.02
C LEU A 61 -0.13 3.50 -8.74
N ALA A 62 0.05 4.11 -7.57
CA ALA A 62 -0.07 3.42 -6.29
C ALA A 62 -1.51 2.96 -6.02
N GLU A 63 -2.50 3.82 -6.27
CA GLU A 63 -3.92 3.48 -6.14
C GLU A 63 -4.32 2.39 -7.14
N SER A 64 -3.76 2.42 -8.37
CA SER A 64 -3.96 1.38 -9.37
C SER A 64 -3.37 0.03 -8.95
N ALA A 65 -2.17 0.04 -8.34
CA ALA A 65 -1.55 -1.16 -7.79
C ALA A 65 -2.38 -1.77 -6.65
N LEU A 66 -2.96 -0.94 -5.79
CA LEU A 66 -3.87 -1.36 -4.72
C LEU A 66 -5.20 -1.90 -5.26
N ALA A 67 -5.76 -1.27 -6.29
CA ALA A 67 -6.96 -1.77 -6.94
C ALA A 67 -6.73 -3.19 -7.50
N LEU A 68 -5.57 -3.43 -8.11
CA LEU A 68 -5.17 -4.77 -8.54
C LEU A 68 -4.95 -5.73 -7.38
N TYR A 69 -4.34 -5.29 -6.28
CA TYR A 69 -4.14 -6.10 -5.07
C TYR A 69 -5.47 -6.68 -4.55
N TYR A 70 -6.54 -5.88 -4.55
CA TYR A 70 -7.87 -6.30 -4.13
C TYR A 70 -8.61 -7.12 -5.20
N ALA A 71 -8.41 -6.79 -6.47
CA ALA A 71 -9.07 -7.46 -7.59
C ALA A 71 -8.51 -8.85 -7.89
N LEU A 72 -7.21 -9.07 -7.71
CA LEU A 72 -6.48 -10.28 -8.11
C LEU A 72 -7.13 -11.60 -7.64
N PRO A 73 -7.49 -11.78 -6.35
CA PRO A 73 -8.12 -13.03 -5.90
C PRO A 73 -9.56 -13.21 -6.41
N GLN A 74 -10.28 -12.12 -6.67
CA GLN A 74 -11.70 -12.15 -7.03
C GLN A 74 -11.90 -12.33 -8.54
N LEU A 75 -11.01 -11.73 -9.33
CA LEU A 75 -11.06 -11.76 -10.79
C LEU A 75 -10.17 -12.86 -11.39
N ASN A 76 -9.46 -13.62 -10.55
CA ASN A 76 -8.52 -14.69 -10.95
C ASN A 76 -7.56 -14.23 -12.06
N LEU A 77 -7.00 -13.03 -11.89
CA LEU A 77 -6.19 -12.36 -12.90
C LEU A 77 -4.77 -12.93 -12.89
N ARG A 78 -4.32 -13.52 -13.99
CA ARG A 78 -2.94 -13.98 -14.14
C ARG A 78 -2.05 -12.86 -14.68
N ILE A 79 -1.21 -12.29 -13.81
CA ILE A 79 -0.16 -11.35 -14.23
C ILE A 79 0.88 -12.14 -15.03
N THR A 80 0.99 -11.85 -16.31
CA THR A 80 2.02 -12.39 -17.20
C THR A 80 3.40 -11.86 -16.83
N ARG A 81 4.45 -12.57 -17.27
CA ARG A 81 5.86 -12.23 -17.03
C ARG A 81 6.27 -10.83 -17.50
N LEU A 82 5.47 -10.18 -18.37
CA LEU A 82 5.68 -8.82 -18.89
C LEU A 82 4.80 -7.76 -18.20
N GLY A 83 4.02 -8.12 -17.17
CA GLY A 83 3.14 -7.20 -16.45
C GLY A 83 1.71 -7.09 -17.01
N GLY A 84 1.41 -7.68 -18.17
CA GLY A 84 0.05 -7.77 -18.72
C GLY A 84 -0.81 -8.82 -18.02
N ILE A 85 -2.14 -8.68 -18.00
CA ILE A 85 -3.04 -9.75 -17.52
C ILE A 85 -3.73 -10.39 -18.72
N VAL A 86 -3.74 -11.73 -18.75
CA VAL A 86 -4.44 -12.49 -19.77
C VAL A 86 -5.63 -13.20 -19.12
N ARG A 87 -6.83 -13.09 -19.70
CA ARG A 87 -7.91 -14.02 -19.37
C ARG A 87 -7.48 -15.41 -19.83
N SER A 88 -7.45 -16.35 -18.91
CA SER A 88 -7.39 -17.77 -19.26
C SER A 88 -8.66 -18.13 -20.02
N THR A 89 -8.66 -18.06 -21.36
CA THR A 89 -9.56 -18.85 -22.21
C THR A 89 -9.09 -18.90 -23.67
N GLY A 90 -8.71 -20.09 -24.13
CA GLY A 90 -8.79 -20.57 -25.50
C GLY A 90 -9.52 -21.92 -25.50
N TYR A 91 -10.38 -22.15 -26.48
CA TYR A 91 -11.56 -23.04 -26.48
C TYR A 91 -11.29 -24.57 -26.47
N GLU A 92 -10.07 -25.05 -26.18
CA GLU A 92 -9.74 -26.49 -26.23
C GLU A 92 -9.03 -27.08 -24.98
N ASP A 93 -8.59 -26.28 -24.00
CA ASP A 93 -7.87 -26.83 -22.83
C ASP A 93 -8.77 -27.02 -21.60
N SER A 94 -9.19 -28.27 -21.44
CA SER A 94 -9.92 -28.81 -20.29
C SER A 94 -9.18 -28.60 -18.96
N ARG A 95 -9.90 -28.05 -17.96
CA ARG A 95 -9.60 -28.02 -16.50
C ARG A 95 -8.72 -26.86 -15.97
N THR A 96 -9.39 -25.74 -15.68
CA THR A 96 -9.18 -24.89 -14.47
C THR A 96 -7.73 -24.65 -14.01
N GLU A 97 -7.01 -23.73 -14.65
CA GLU A 97 -5.88 -23.04 -14.00
C GLU A 97 -6.41 -21.84 -13.19
N ILE A 98 -7.06 -22.13 -12.06
CA ILE A 98 -7.21 -21.12 -10.99
C ILE A 98 -5.79 -20.85 -10.47
N MET A 99 -5.42 -19.57 -10.37
CA MET A 99 -4.11 -19.21 -9.82
C MET A 99 -3.92 -19.88 -8.46
N ASN A 100 -2.80 -20.58 -8.27
CA ASN A 100 -2.51 -21.17 -6.96
C ASN A 100 -2.41 -20.06 -5.92
N LYS A 101 -2.97 -20.29 -4.72
CA LYS A 101 -2.90 -19.38 -3.57
C LYS A 101 -1.49 -18.80 -3.36
N PHE A 102 -0.45 -19.63 -3.48
CA PHE A 102 0.93 -19.18 -3.33
C PHE A 102 1.34 -18.12 -4.37
N GLU A 103 0.94 -18.31 -5.63
CA GLU A 103 1.21 -17.36 -6.70
C GLU A 103 0.41 -16.06 -6.50
N ALA A 104 -0.87 -16.18 -6.12
CA ALA A 104 -1.73 -15.04 -5.81
C ALA A 104 -1.17 -14.20 -4.66
N ASP A 105 -0.76 -14.85 -3.57
CA ASP A 105 -0.16 -14.19 -2.41
C ASP A 105 1.16 -13.51 -2.77
N ARG A 106 1.99 -14.13 -3.62
CA ARG A 106 3.22 -13.52 -4.12
C ARG A 106 2.96 -12.26 -4.95
N TYR A 107 2.01 -12.30 -5.88
CA TYR A 107 1.66 -11.14 -6.70
C TYR A 107 1.04 -10.02 -5.86
N ARG A 108 0.17 -10.37 -4.91
CA ARG A 108 -0.40 -9.41 -3.95
C ARG A 108 0.70 -8.77 -3.10
N GLY A 109 1.64 -9.54 -2.58
CA GLY A 109 2.78 -9.01 -1.83
C GLY A 109 3.60 -8.02 -2.65
N LYS A 110 3.83 -8.31 -3.93
CA LYS A 110 4.53 -7.39 -4.85
C LYS A 110 3.72 -6.10 -5.08
N LEU A 111 2.45 -6.21 -5.44
CA LEU A 111 1.59 -5.04 -5.69
C LEU A 111 1.48 -4.12 -4.47
N TRP A 112 1.37 -4.71 -3.27
CA TRP A 112 1.39 -3.99 -2.01
C TRP A 112 2.71 -3.24 -1.82
N THR A 113 3.83 -3.93 -2.02
CA THR A 113 5.18 -3.34 -1.89
C THR A 113 5.38 -2.20 -2.89
N ASP A 114 4.97 -2.39 -4.14
CA ASP A 114 5.06 -1.38 -5.19
C ASP A 114 4.24 -0.13 -4.80
N ALA A 115 2.99 -0.31 -4.33
CA ALA A 115 2.15 0.79 -3.85
C ALA A 115 2.78 1.54 -2.66
N HIS A 116 3.32 0.82 -1.68
CA HIS A 116 4.00 1.43 -0.53
C HIS A 116 5.24 2.22 -0.94
N ASN A 117 6.08 1.68 -1.81
CA ASN A 117 7.27 2.38 -2.29
C ASN A 117 6.90 3.65 -3.07
N LEU A 118 5.81 3.63 -3.83
CA LEU A 118 5.31 4.80 -4.56
C LEU A 118 4.80 5.89 -3.60
N LEU A 119 4.19 5.51 -2.48
CA LEU A 119 3.64 6.43 -1.48
C LEU A 119 4.62 6.77 -0.35
N GLU A 120 5.81 6.16 -0.30
CA GLU A 120 6.73 6.18 0.84
C GLU A 120 6.96 7.58 1.44
N LYS A 121 7.04 8.60 0.58
CA LYS A 121 7.27 10.00 0.96
C LYS A 121 6.13 10.65 1.75
N TRP A 122 4.94 10.06 1.68
CA TRP A 122 3.68 10.61 2.19
C TRP A 122 3.01 9.70 3.20
N ILE A 123 3.50 8.48 3.38
CA ILE A 123 2.95 7.55 4.37
C ILE A 123 3.03 8.21 5.74
N ILE A 124 1.88 8.31 6.41
CA ILE A 124 1.79 8.64 7.81
C ILE A 124 2.46 7.49 8.53
N ARG A 125 3.71 7.70 8.94
CA ARG A 125 4.34 6.80 9.89
C ARG A 125 3.55 6.97 11.17
N GLU A 126 2.84 5.93 11.59
CA GLU A 126 2.39 5.84 12.97
C GLU A 126 3.64 6.06 13.82
N VAL A 127 3.77 7.25 14.39
CA VAL A 127 4.64 7.44 15.54
C VAL A 127 4.01 6.52 16.57
N ASN A 128 4.63 5.36 16.80
CA ASN A 128 4.30 4.49 17.91
C ASN A 128 4.14 5.39 19.13
N SER A 129 2.89 5.65 19.50
CA SER A 129 2.51 6.34 20.72
C SER A 129 2.60 5.32 21.85
N GLU A 130 3.68 4.54 21.85
CA GLU A 130 4.19 3.75 22.96
C GLU A 130 5.42 4.49 23.50
N ASN A 131 5.19 5.75 23.89
CA ASN A 131 5.97 6.39 24.93
C ASN A 131 5.00 6.77 26.06
N GLU A 132 4.11 5.82 26.42
CA GLU A 132 3.75 5.71 27.82
C GLU A 132 5.05 5.38 28.55
N TYR A 133 5.59 6.39 29.22
CA TYR A 133 6.47 6.20 30.36
C TYR A 133 5.76 5.28 31.34
N THR A 134 5.93 3.98 31.17
CA THR A 134 5.74 3.04 32.26
C THR A 134 6.87 3.35 33.24
N SER A 135 6.57 4.26 34.17
CA SER A 135 7.27 4.34 35.44
C SER A 135 7.19 2.95 36.08
N PHE A 136 8.21 2.15 35.82
CA PHE A 136 8.39 0.83 36.40
C PHE A 136 8.76 1.03 37.87
N THR A 137 7.77 1.18 38.74
CA THR A 137 7.95 1.05 40.19
C THR A 137 8.03 -0.43 40.54
N GLY A 138 9.17 -1.05 40.21
CA GLY A 138 9.68 -2.27 40.84
C GLY A 138 10.71 -1.90 41.92
N PRO A 139 10.97 -2.76 42.92
CA PRO A 139 11.52 -2.36 44.22
C PRO A 139 13.05 -2.22 44.25
N PHE A 140 13.62 -1.54 43.25
CA PHE A 140 15.01 -1.09 43.29
C PHE A 140 15.04 0.39 42.95
N SER A 141 14.80 1.22 43.97
CA SER A 141 15.12 2.64 43.93
C SER A 141 16.63 2.80 43.81
N ILE A 142 17.13 3.16 42.63
CA ILE A 142 18.38 3.90 42.54
C ILE A 142 17.99 5.35 42.33
N THR A 143 17.89 6.08 43.43
CA THR A 143 17.78 7.53 43.42
C THR A 143 19.14 8.08 42.99
N ALA A 144 19.31 8.38 41.71
CA ALA A 144 20.39 9.26 41.28
C ALA A 144 20.00 10.69 41.69
N ILE A 145 20.48 11.10 42.86
CA ILE A 145 20.49 12.51 43.25
C ILE A 145 21.59 13.16 42.41
N VAL A 146 21.19 13.98 41.45
CA VAL A 146 22.10 14.85 40.70
C VAL A 146 22.15 16.15 41.48
N ASP A 147 23.23 16.36 42.22
CA ASP A 147 23.55 17.69 42.77
C ASP A 147 23.99 18.62 41.63
N GLU A 148 23.65 19.90 41.74
CA GLU A 148 23.80 20.96 40.71
C GLU A 148 25.26 21.29 40.30
N ASP A 149 26.26 20.49 40.68
CA ASP A 149 27.68 20.77 40.43
C ASP A 149 28.41 19.64 39.65
N GLY A 150 27.79 19.19 38.56
CA GLY A 150 28.52 18.80 37.34
C GLY A 150 29.66 17.78 37.44
N THR A 151 29.62 16.80 38.35
CA THR A 151 30.61 15.71 38.36
C THR A 151 29.98 14.36 38.71
N ALA A 152 30.06 13.43 37.76
CA ALA A 152 29.67 12.05 37.96
C ALA A 152 30.92 11.20 38.25
N GLU A 153 31.06 10.73 39.49
CA GLU A 153 31.98 9.63 39.80
C GLU A 153 31.25 8.30 39.63
N SER A 154 31.80 7.46 38.75
CA SER A 154 31.35 6.09 38.53
C SER A 154 32.09 5.17 39.50
N THR A 155 31.38 4.46 40.37
CA THR A 155 31.93 3.29 41.07
C THR A 155 31.11 2.03 40.77
N THR A 156 31.86 0.98 40.45
CA THR A 156 31.50 -0.35 39.93
C THR A 156 30.49 -1.13 40.77
#